data_AF-A0A9R1QR17-F1
#
_entry.id   AF-A0A9R1QR17-F1
#
_cell.length_a   1.000
_cell.length_b   1.000
_cell.length_c   1.000
_cell.angle_alpha   90.00
_cell.angle_beta   90.00
_cell.angle_gamma   90.00
#
_symmetry.space_group_name_H-M   'P 1'
#
loop_
_entity.id
_entity.type
_entity.pdbx_description
1 polymer ?
#
loop_
_entity_poly.entity_id
_entity_poly.type
_entity_poly.pdbx_seq_one_letter_code
_entity_poly.pdbx_strand_id
1 'polypeptide(L)'
;MARSGGSPYAAILLVLCIFQVTDVRGQSTHPIEANALNAIKARLIDPINNLKKWNRGDPCTSNWTGVICHKIPSDTYLHVTELYD
;
A
#
# COMPACT_ATOMS: atom_id res chain seq x y z
N MET A 1 -7.79 -44.68 17.36
CA MET A 1 -7.62 -43.56 16.40
C MET A 1 -8.77 -42.57 16.60
N ALA A 2 -8.52 -41.36 17.10
CA ALA A 2 -9.55 -40.34 17.26
C ALA A 2 -9.86 -39.71 15.89
N ARG A 3 -11.06 -39.94 15.35
CA ARG A 3 -11.55 -39.24 14.17
C ARG A 3 -12.00 -37.85 14.61
N SER A 4 -11.10 -36.87 14.47
CA SER A 4 -11.43 -35.45 14.59
C SER A 4 -12.38 -35.06 13.45
N GLY A 5 -13.68 -35.18 13.69
CA GLY A 5 -14.73 -34.69 12.78
C GLY A 5 -14.77 -33.17 12.82
N GLY A 6 -13.93 -32.52 12.01
CA GLY A 6 -14.00 -31.08 11.81
C GLY A 6 -15.37 -30.70 11.23
N SER A 7 -16.06 -29.78 11.90
CA SER A 7 -17.34 -29.25 11.42
C SER A 7 -17.13 -28.62 10.04
N PRO A 8 -17.89 -29.03 8.99
CA PRO A 8 -17.72 -28.47 7.66
C PRO A 8 -17.99 -26.96 7.65
N TYR A 9 -18.82 -26.48 8.58
CA TYR A 9 -19.06 -25.06 8.80
C TYR A 9 -17.81 -24.31 9.24
N ALA A 10 -16.94 -24.90 10.06
CA ALA A 10 -15.69 -24.26 10.47
C ALA A 10 -14.73 -24.13 9.27
N ALA A 11 -14.68 -25.15 8.42
CA ALA A 11 -13.90 -25.11 7.18
C ALA A 11 -14.47 -24.07 6.19
N ILE A 12 -15.80 -24.02 6.02
CA ILE A 12 -16.49 -23.04 5.17
C ILE A 12 -16.28 -21.61 5.69
N LEU A 13 -16.39 -21.38 6.99
CA LEU A 13 -16.15 -20.06 7.60
C LEU A 13 -14.69 -19.62 7.45
N LEU A 14 -13.72 -20.53 7.62
CA LEU A 14 -12.31 -20.25 7.35
C LEU A 14 -12.07 -19.88 5.88
N VAL A 15 -12.63 -20.64 4.95
CA VAL A 15 -12.51 -20.38 3.50
C VAL A 15 -13.13 -19.03 3.15
N LEU A 16 -14.33 -18.73 3.63
CA LEU A 16 -14.98 -17.43 3.42
C LEU A 16 -14.11 -16.30 3.98
N CYS A 17 -13.54 -16.46 5.18
CA CYS A 17 -12.68 -15.45 5.81
C CYS A 17 -11.39 -15.18 4.99
N ILE A 18 -10.85 -16.19 4.31
CA ILE A 18 -9.69 -16.06 3.40
C ILE A 18 -10.11 -15.32 2.11
N PHE A 19 -11.32 -15.56 1.60
CA PHE A 19 -11.86 -14.84 0.43
C PHE A 19 -12.26 -13.38 0.74
N GLN A 20 -12.55 -13.03 2.01
CA GLN A 20 -12.79 -11.64 2.43
C GLN A 20 -11.51 -10.80 2.44
N VAL A 21 -10.31 -11.41 2.31
CA VAL A 21 -9.07 -10.68 1.99
C VAL A 21 -9.10 -10.35 0.50
N THR A 22 -10.19 -9.72 0.06
CA THR A 22 -10.19 -8.99 -1.19
C THR A 22 -9.16 -7.90 -1.02
N ASP A 23 -8.07 -8.04 -1.76
CA ASP A 23 -7.22 -6.93 -2.17
C ASP A 23 -8.16 -5.74 -2.44
N VAL A 24 -8.24 -4.79 -1.51
CA VAL A 24 -8.78 -3.48 -1.83
C VAL A 24 -7.82 -3.04 -2.91
N ARG A 25 -8.25 -3.19 -4.15
CA ARG A 25 -7.57 -2.65 -5.33
C ARG A 25 -7.80 -1.14 -5.29
N GLY A 26 -7.42 -0.53 -4.16
CA GLY A 26 -7.28 0.89 -3.99
C GLY A 26 -6.17 1.31 -4.94
N GLN A 27 -6.40 2.40 -5.66
CA GLN A 27 -5.40 2.90 -6.59
C GLN A 27 -4.08 3.07 -5.82
N SER A 28 -3.04 2.37 -6.23
CA SER A 28 -1.70 2.44 -5.65
C SER A 28 -0.82 3.36 -6.49
N THR A 29 0.26 3.87 -5.93
CA THR A 29 1.27 4.60 -6.70
C THR A 29 1.84 3.70 -7.80
N HIS A 30 2.13 4.28 -8.96
CA HIS A 30 2.82 3.58 -10.03
C HIS A 30 4.16 3.03 -9.51
N PRO A 31 4.49 1.74 -9.73
CA PRO A 31 5.59 1.06 -9.04
C PRO A 31 6.97 1.72 -9.27
N ILE A 32 7.19 2.28 -10.46
CA ILE A 32 8.43 3.01 -10.78
C ILE A 32 8.57 4.28 -9.92
N GLU A 33 7.49 5.03 -9.74
CA GLU A 33 7.48 6.26 -8.96
C GLU A 33 7.61 5.97 -7.46
N ALA A 34 6.92 4.93 -6.98
CA ALA A 34 7.06 4.47 -5.61
C ALA A 34 8.50 4.03 -5.29
N ASN A 35 9.16 3.32 -6.21
CA ASN A 35 10.54 2.93 -6.05
C ASN A 35 11.50 4.14 -6.09
N ALA A 36 11.24 5.10 -6.99
CA ALA A 36 12.02 6.33 -7.07
C ALA A 36 11.95 7.14 -5.77
N LEU A 37 10.76 7.34 -5.20
CA LEU A 37 10.59 8.05 -3.93
C LEU A 37 11.26 7.31 -2.76
N ASN A 38 11.18 5.98 -2.72
CA ASN A 38 11.90 5.17 -1.72
C ASN A 38 13.42 5.31 -1.86
N ALA A 39 13.95 5.36 -3.08
CA ALA A 39 15.37 5.58 -3.34
C ALA A 39 15.84 6.96 -2.88
N ILE A 40 15.04 8.02 -3.13
CA ILE A 40 15.31 9.38 -2.66
C ILE A 40 15.35 9.41 -1.13
N LYS A 41 14.30 8.89 -0.50
CA LYS A 41 14.19 8.79 0.96
C LYS A 41 15.38 8.08 1.60
N ALA A 42 15.87 7.00 0.98
CA ALA A 42 17.03 6.26 1.50
C ALA A 42 18.35 7.03 1.46
N ARG A 43 18.42 8.12 0.68
CA ARG A 43 19.61 8.96 0.52
C ARG A 43 19.50 10.32 1.21
N LEU A 44 18.29 10.77 1.53
CA LEU A 44 18.08 12.07 2.14
C LEU A 44 18.40 12.03 3.65
N ILE A 45 19.28 12.93 4.10
CA ILE A 45 19.48 13.17 5.53
C ILE A 45 18.38 14.13 5.97
N ASP A 46 17.48 13.66 6.83
CA ASP A 46 16.32 14.40 7.31
C ASP A 46 16.45 14.74 8.81
N PRO A 47 17.26 15.76 9.16
CA PRO A 47 17.55 16.09 10.56
C PRO A 47 16.34 16.64 11.33
N ILE A 48 15.33 17.15 10.62
CA ILE A 48 14.11 17.75 11.18
C ILE A 48 12.88 16.83 11.09
N ASN A 49 13.05 15.61 10.57
CA ASN A 49 12.05 14.54 10.52
C ASN A 49 10.80 14.87 9.67
N ASN A 50 10.96 15.65 8.59
CA ASN A 50 9.90 15.98 7.64
C ASN A 50 9.38 14.74 6.89
N LEU A 51 10.27 13.79 6.62
CA LEU A 51 9.99 12.54 5.91
C LEU A 51 9.43 11.44 6.82
N LYS A 52 9.07 11.73 8.08
CA LYS A 52 8.51 10.74 9.00
C LYS A 52 7.36 9.94 8.38
N LYS A 53 6.49 10.60 7.62
CA LYS A 53 5.33 9.97 6.96
C LYS A 53 5.73 9.07 5.78
N TRP A 54 6.90 9.28 5.18
CA TRP A 54 7.42 8.46 4.08
C TRP A 54 7.82 7.05 4.53
N ASN A 55 7.74 6.74 5.82
CA ASN A 55 7.98 5.40 6.38
C ASN A 55 6.73 4.51 6.40
N ARG A 56 5.61 4.93 5.81
CA ARG A 56 4.34 4.22 5.91
C ARG A 56 3.76 3.95 4.53
N GLY A 57 3.54 2.68 4.22
CA GLY A 57 2.72 2.22 3.09
C GLY A 57 3.08 2.83 1.74
N ASP A 58 2.07 2.91 0.88
CA ASP A 58 2.15 3.48 -0.46
C ASP A 58 2.22 5.03 -0.43
N PRO A 59 3.06 5.66 -1.26
CA PRO A 59 3.26 7.11 -1.25
C PRO A 59 1.98 7.93 -1.42
N CYS A 60 1.11 7.52 -2.34
CA CYS A 60 -0.08 8.27 -2.70
C CYS A 60 -1.26 7.99 -1.75
N THR A 61 -1.33 6.82 -1.13
CA THR A 61 -2.43 6.47 -0.22
C THR A 61 -2.12 6.63 1.26
N SER A 62 -0.85 6.85 1.63
CA SER A 62 -0.40 6.89 3.04
C SER A 62 -0.05 8.29 3.55
N ASN A 63 -0.47 9.33 2.84
CA ASN A 63 -0.26 10.74 3.20
C ASN A 63 1.22 11.10 3.39
N TRP A 64 2.10 10.71 2.45
CA TRP A 64 3.49 11.15 2.49
C TRP A 64 3.56 12.68 2.43
N THR A 65 4.35 13.28 3.32
CA THR A 65 4.48 14.75 3.40
C THR A 65 4.99 15.28 2.06
N GLY A 66 4.32 16.29 1.49
CA GLY A 66 4.76 16.93 0.25
C GLY A 66 4.54 16.12 -1.03
N VAL A 67 3.93 14.93 -0.97
CA VAL A 67 3.65 14.10 -2.16
C VAL A 67 2.20 14.31 -2.60
N ILE A 68 2.00 14.86 -3.79
CA ILE A 68 0.68 15.04 -4.39
C ILE A 68 0.51 14.07 -5.56
N CYS A 69 -0.60 13.34 -5.56
CA CYS A 69 -0.89 12.35 -6.58
C CYS A 69 -2.24 12.55 -7.24
N HIS A 70 -2.29 12.23 -8.53
CA HIS A 70 -3.50 12.25 -9.34
C HIS A 70 -3.66 10.96 -10.12
N LYS A 71 -4.91 10.60 -10.42
CA LYS A 71 -5.19 9.53 -11.36
C LYS A 71 -5.09 10.07 -12.78
N ILE A 72 -4.34 9.39 -13.63
CA ILE A 72 -4.30 9.68 -15.06
C ILE A 72 -5.12 8.63 -15.83
N PRO A 73 -5.72 8.98 -16.98
CA PRO A 73 -6.58 8.06 -17.72
C PRO A 73 -5.82 6.94 -18.47
N SER A 74 -4.49 6.97 -18.48
CA SER A 74 -3.67 5.98 -19.21
C SER A 74 -3.54 4.64 -18.51
N ASP A 75 -3.68 4.58 -17.18
CA ASP A 75 -3.59 3.35 -16.41
C ASP A 75 -4.42 3.37 -15.12
N THR A 76 -4.23 2.35 -14.28
CA THR A 76 -4.96 2.14 -13.03
C THR A 76 -4.26 2.70 -11.79
N TYR A 77 -3.07 3.30 -11.94
CA TYR A 77 -2.24 3.76 -10.84
C TYR A 77 -2.48 5.25 -10.52
N LEU A 78 -2.10 5.64 -9.31
CA LEU A 78 -1.89 7.02 -8.94
C LEU A 78 -0.49 7.44 -9.38
N HIS A 79 -0.41 8.63 -9.95
CA HIS A 79 0.85 9.22 -10.38
C HIS A 79 1.17 10.44 -9.54
N VAL A 80 2.42 10.51 -9.09
CA VAL A 80 2.97 11.66 -8.38
C VAL A 80 3.09 12.81 -9.37
N THR A 81 2.33 13.87 -9.17
CA THR A 81 2.36 15.04 -10.08
C THR A 81 3.20 16.17 -9.51
N GLU A 82 3.29 16.29 -8.18
CA GLU A 82 4.03 17.37 -7.53
C GLU A 82 4.73 16.85 -6.27
N LEU A 83 5.91 17.41 -5.99
CA LEU A 83 6.68 17.21 -4.77
C LEU A 83 7.00 18.58 -4.15
N TYR A 84 6.68 18.75 -2.88
CA TYR A 84 7.00 19.96 -2.09
C TYR A 84 8.07 19.65 -1.04
N ASP A 85 8.91 20.65 -0.76
CA ASP A 85 9.91 20.67 0.32
C ASP A 85 9.31 21.14 1.65
#